data_AF-A0A633DEY6-F1
#
_entry.id   AF-A0A633DEY6-F1
#
_cell.length_a   1.000
_cell.length_b   1.000
_cell.length_c   1.000
_cell.angle_alpha   90.00
_cell.angle_beta   90.00
_cell.angle_gamma   90.00
#
_symmetry.space_group_name_H-M   'P 1'
#
loop_
_entity.id
_entity.type
_entity.pdbx_description
1 polymer ?
#
loop_
_entity_poly.entity_id
_entity_poly.type
_entity_poly.pdbx_seq_one_letter_code
_entity_poly.pdbx_strand_id
1 'polypeptide(L)'
;MNNKENMQNDFLHAMNEKLKSELLDILPADHEAVKSIRSAPSGQLTSEMMDVAINTLTPPLLLKLKAEITSWLDDELTYLDCQWDVRYATAQKHRLFRVLSGEGR
;
A
#
# COMPACT_ATOMS: atom_id res chain seq x y z
N MET A 1 8.05 -17.05 17.52
CA MET A 1 8.00 -16.18 16.33
C MET A 1 9.30 -15.40 16.26
N ASN A 2 9.91 -15.33 15.07
CA ASN A 2 11.21 -14.69 14.85
C ASN A 2 11.04 -13.16 14.80
N ASN A 3 11.91 -12.40 15.48
CA ASN A 3 11.85 -10.93 15.50
C ASN A 3 11.84 -10.32 14.08
N LYS A 4 12.56 -10.95 13.13
CA LYS A 4 12.58 -10.54 11.73
C LYS A 4 11.23 -10.71 11.03
N GLU A 5 10.53 -11.81 11.29
CA GLU A 5 9.20 -12.07 10.71
C GLU A 5 8.17 -11.07 11.25
N ASN A 6 8.26 -10.74 12.55
CA ASN A 6 7.40 -9.71 13.15
C ASN A 6 7.61 -8.35 12.48
N MET A 7 8.86 -7.91 12.34
CA MET A 7 9.17 -6.64 11.66
C MET A 7 8.70 -6.60 10.19
N GLN A 8 8.81 -7.72 9.47
CA GLN A 8 8.31 -7.83 8.11
C GLN A 8 6.78 -7.73 8.06
N ASN A 9 6.09 -8.39 8.98
CA ASN A 9 4.63 -8.32 9.09
C ASN A 9 4.17 -6.91 9.49
N ASP A 10 4.87 -6.25 10.41
CA ASP A 10 4.58 -4.89 10.84
C ASP A 10 4.75 -3.90 9.68
N PHE A 11 5.82 -4.05 8.89
CA PHE A 11 6.01 -3.27 7.67
C PHE A 11 4.87 -3.49 6.66
N LEU A 12 4.51 -4.75 6.37
CA LEU A 12 3.41 -5.05 5.45
C LEU A 12 2.09 -4.47 5.94
N HIS A 13 1.84 -4.54 7.25
CA HIS A 13 0.67 -3.94 7.87
C HIS A 13 0.61 -2.43 7.62
N ALA A 14 1.71 -1.72 7.90
CA ALA A 14 1.81 -0.28 7.71
C ALA A 14 1.65 0.12 6.23
N MET A 15 2.29 -0.61 5.32
CA MET A 15 2.18 -0.36 3.88
C MET A 15 0.75 -0.58 3.37
N ASN A 16 0.07 -1.61 3.87
CA ASN A 16 -1.33 -1.87 3.52
C ASN A 16 -2.26 -0.74 4.00
N GLU A 17 -2.06 -0.26 5.23
CA GLU A 17 -2.82 0.86 5.77
C GLU A 17 -2.55 2.17 5.01
N LYS A 18 -1.29 2.44 4.65
CA LYS A 18 -0.97 3.59 3.82
C LYS A 18 -1.67 3.51 2.46
N LEU A 19 -1.64 2.35 1.79
CA LEU A 19 -2.35 2.17 0.53
C LEU A 19 -3.86 2.41 0.68
N LYS A 20 -4.48 1.87 1.74
CA LYS A 20 -5.90 2.08 2.03
C LYS A 20 -6.22 3.57 2.21
N SER A 21 -5.41 4.28 2.99
CA SER A 21 -5.58 5.73 3.20
C SER A 21 -5.56 6.50 1.89
N GLU A 22 -4.53 6.28 1.06
CA GLU A 22 -4.40 7.00 -0.21
C GLU A 22 -5.53 6.67 -1.20
N LEU A 23 -6.00 5.43 -1.21
CA LEU A 23 -7.16 5.05 -2.03
C LEU A 23 -8.45 5.73 -1.55
N LEU A 24 -8.63 5.90 -0.24
CA LEU A 24 -9.78 6.64 0.30
C LEU A 24 -9.74 8.13 -0.05
N ASP A 25 -8.54 8.72 -0.16
CA ASP A 25 -8.38 10.13 -0.53
C ASP A 25 -8.56 10.37 -2.04
N ILE A 26 -8.27 9.37 -2.87
CA ILE A 26 -8.38 9.46 -4.33
C ILE A 26 -9.80 9.12 -4.81
N LEU A 27 -10.46 8.14 -4.19
CA LEU A 27 -11.72 7.59 -4.68
C LEU A 27 -12.95 8.38 -4.15
N PRO A 28 -14.00 8.54 -4.96
CA PRO A 28 -15.27 9.13 -4.50
C PRO A 28 -15.86 8.35 -3.33
N ALA A 29 -16.46 9.06 -2.37
CA ALA A 29 -16.95 8.46 -1.12
C ALA A 29 -18.07 7.41 -1.31
N ASP A 30 -18.81 7.49 -2.42
CA ASP A 30 -19.89 6.57 -2.79
C ASP A 30 -19.41 5.35 -3.59
N HIS A 31 -18.13 5.33 -4.00
CA HIS A 31 -17.53 4.24 -4.77
C HIS A 31 -17.50 2.92 -3.98
N GLU A 32 -17.73 1.80 -4.66
CA GLU A 32 -17.82 0.48 -4.03
C GLU A 32 -16.53 0.09 -3.29
N ALA A 33 -15.36 0.30 -3.90
CA ALA A 33 -14.07 0.09 -3.21
C ALA A 33 -13.92 0.88 -1.91
N VAL A 34 -14.47 2.08 -1.80
CA VAL A 34 -14.37 2.88 -0.56
C VAL A 34 -15.15 2.21 0.57
N LYS A 35 -16.34 1.67 0.28
CA LYS A 35 -17.12 0.90 1.26
C LYS A 35 -16.37 -0.35 1.69
N SER A 36 -15.82 -1.09 0.74
CA SER A 36 -15.04 -2.29 1.01
C SER A 36 -13.82 -1.95 1.88
N ILE A 37 -12.99 -0.97 1.50
CA ILE A 37 -11.79 -0.55 2.24
C ILE A 37 -12.12 -0.15 3.68
N ARG A 38 -13.19 0.62 3.90
CA ARG A 38 -13.62 1.04 5.25
C ARG A 38 -14.10 -0.13 6.11
N SER A 39 -14.65 -1.17 5.50
CA SER A 39 -15.11 -2.37 6.20
C SER A 39 -13.98 -3.36 6.51
N ALA A 40 -12.84 -3.28 5.81
CA ALA A 40 -11.73 -4.20 6.03
C ALA A 40 -11.01 -3.92 7.36
N PRO A 41 -10.61 -4.99 8.08
CA PRO A 41 -9.73 -4.88 9.23
C PRO A 41 -8.42 -4.14 8.92
N SER A 42 -7.80 -3.62 9.98
CA SER A 42 -6.48 -2.99 9.90
C SER A 42 -5.43 -3.95 9.33
N GLY A 43 -4.60 -3.46 8.42
CA GLY A 43 -3.54 -4.18 7.74
C GLY A 43 -4.00 -5.18 6.68
N GLN A 44 -5.30 -5.29 6.41
CA GLN A 44 -5.84 -6.22 5.41
C GLN A 44 -6.19 -5.52 4.11
N LEU A 45 -5.64 -6.05 3.01
CA LEU A 45 -6.03 -5.76 1.64
C LEU A 45 -6.57 -7.04 1.01
N THR A 46 -7.81 -7.03 0.57
CA THR A 46 -8.39 -8.17 -0.17
C THR A 46 -8.03 -8.09 -1.65
N SER A 47 -8.07 -9.22 -2.36
CA SER A 47 -7.87 -9.23 -3.81
C SER A 47 -8.89 -8.36 -4.53
N GLU A 48 -10.14 -8.38 -4.06
CA GLU A 48 -11.22 -7.55 -4.59
C GLU A 48 -10.91 -6.05 -4.49
N MET A 49 -10.38 -5.59 -3.35
CA MET A 49 -9.96 -4.19 -3.18
C MET A 49 -8.85 -3.82 -4.17
N MET A 50 -7.87 -4.71 -4.35
CA MET A 50 -6.77 -4.50 -5.29
C MET A 50 -7.27 -4.48 -6.74
N ASP A 51 -8.20 -5.36 -7.08
CA ASP A 51 -8.78 -5.44 -8.42
C ASP A 51 -9.58 -4.18 -8.74
N VAL A 52 -10.38 -3.69 -7.80
CA VAL A 52 -11.11 -2.44 -7.98
C VAL A 52 -10.15 -1.25 -8.04
N ALA A 53 -9.13 -1.19 -7.19
CA ALA A 53 -8.11 -0.13 -7.26
C ALA A 53 -7.42 -0.09 -8.63
N ILE A 54 -6.97 -1.23 -9.15
CA ILE A 54 -6.35 -1.33 -10.48
C ILE A 54 -7.30 -0.84 -11.58
N ASN A 55 -8.58 -1.20 -11.52
CA ASN A 55 -9.55 -0.82 -12.54
C ASN A 55 -9.98 0.65 -12.46
N THR A 56 -9.95 1.27 -11.28
CA THR A 56 -10.37 2.67 -11.09
C THR A 56 -9.22 3.66 -11.25
N LEU A 57 -7.98 3.27 -10.97
CA LEU A 57 -6.83 4.15 -11.04
C LEU A 57 -6.47 4.49 -12.50
N THR A 58 -6.88 5.67 -12.94
CA THR A 58 -6.36 6.25 -14.19
C THR A 58 -4.84 6.45 -14.09
N PRO A 59 -4.09 6.48 -15.21
CA PRO A 59 -2.64 6.64 -15.17
C PRO A 59 -2.15 7.84 -14.33
N PRO A 60 -2.79 9.04 -14.38
CA PRO A 60 -2.42 10.14 -13.51
C PRO A 60 -2.62 9.86 -12.02
N LEU A 61 -3.73 9.20 -11.65
CA LEU A 61 -4.00 8.83 -10.25
C LEU A 61 -3.04 7.76 -9.75
N LEU A 62 -2.69 6.79 -10.60
CA LEU A 62 -1.67 5.78 -10.29
C LEU A 62 -0.30 6.43 -10.06
N LEU A 63 0.09 7.41 -10.88
CA LEU A 63 1.33 8.15 -10.68
C LEU A 63 1.33 8.91 -9.35
N LYS A 64 0.22 9.59 -9.02
CA LYS A 64 0.05 10.26 -7.73
C LYS A 64 0.20 9.27 -6.57
N LEU A 65 -0.54 8.16 -6.61
CA LEU A 65 -0.49 7.13 -5.57
C LEU A 65 0.93 6.57 -5.35
N LYS A 66 1.66 6.29 -6.44
CA LYS A 66 3.05 5.83 -6.36
C LYS A 66 3.97 6.88 -5.73
N ALA A 67 3.75 8.15 -6.03
CA ALA A 67 4.52 9.25 -5.43
C ALA A 67 4.25 9.36 -3.92
N GLU A 68 2.98 9.32 -3.50
CA GLU A 68 2.61 9.41 -2.08
C GLU A 68 3.16 8.24 -1.26
N ILE A 69 3.06 7.02 -1.78
CA ILE A 69 3.64 5.83 -1.12
C ILE A 69 5.17 5.92 -1.07
N THR A 70 5.80 6.44 -2.13
CA THR A 70 7.26 6.61 -2.15
C THR A 70 7.71 7.63 -1.13
N SER A 71 7.06 8.80 -1.08
CA SER A 71 7.38 9.86 -0.13
C SER A 71 7.23 9.36 1.30
N TRP A 72 6.10 8.71 1.62
CA TRP A 72 5.89 8.14 2.94
C TRP A 72 6.97 7.10 3.29
N LEU A 73 7.28 6.18 2.39
CA LEU A 73 8.30 5.18 2.69
C LEU A 73 9.68 5.79 2.89
N ASP A 74 10.05 6.77 2.06
CA ASP A 74 11.33 7.43 2.17
C ASP A 74 11.42 8.19 3.52
N ASP A 75 10.36 8.87 3.95
CA ASP A 75 10.27 9.49 5.27
C ASP A 75 10.43 8.46 6.40
N GLU A 76 9.67 7.35 6.36
CA GLU A 76 9.73 6.30 7.39
C GLU A 76 11.12 5.66 7.51
N LEU A 77 11.81 5.47 6.37
CA LEU A 77 13.14 4.87 6.35
C LEU A 77 14.25 5.84 6.77
N THR A 78 13.98 7.15 6.82
CA THR A 78 14.93 8.16 7.29
C THR A 78 14.95 8.32 8.81
N TYR A 79 13.93 7.83 9.53
CA TYR A 79 13.92 7.87 10.99
C TYR A 79 15.11 7.09 11.57
N LEU A 80 15.78 7.71 12.54
CA LEU A 80 16.99 7.16 13.18
C LEU A 80 16.74 5.82 13.90
N ASP A 81 15.50 5.57 14.32
CA ASP A 81 15.04 4.37 15.01
C ASP A 81 14.25 3.42 14.10
N CYS A 82 14.25 3.65 12.78
CA CYS A 82 13.59 2.77 11.83
C CYS A 82 14.16 1.35 11.93
N GLN A 83 13.28 0.40 12.27
CA GLN A 83 13.66 -1.01 12.43
C GLN A 83 13.35 -1.85 11.18
N TRP A 84 12.78 -1.25 10.14
CA TRP A 84 12.42 -1.96 8.92
C TRP A 84 13.65 -2.24 8.06
N ASP A 85 13.69 -3.44 7.49
CA ASP A 85 14.72 -3.81 6.51
C ASP A 85 14.48 -3.05 5.21
N VAL A 86 15.37 -2.10 4.88
CA VAL A 86 15.29 -1.25 3.68
C VAL A 86 15.18 -2.06 2.39
N ARG A 87 15.90 -3.19 2.28
CA ARG A 87 15.88 -4.02 1.06
C ARG A 87 14.53 -4.70 0.93
N TYR A 88 14.01 -5.23 2.03
CA TYR A 88 12.69 -5.84 2.07
C TYR A 88 11.60 -4.82 1.74
N ALA A 89 11.61 -3.66 2.39
CA ALA A 89 10.65 -2.58 2.17
C ALA A 89 10.64 -2.11 0.71
N THR A 90 11.83 -1.89 0.14
CA THR A 90 12.00 -1.52 -1.27
C THR A 90 11.44 -2.59 -2.20
N ALA A 91 11.72 -3.87 -1.94
CA ALA A 91 11.21 -4.97 -2.74
C ALA A 91 9.67 -5.07 -2.70
N GLN A 92 9.06 -4.88 -1.53
CA GLN A 92 7.60 -4.89 -1.40
C GLN A 92 6.95 -3.67 -2.08
N LYS A 93 7.55 -2.48 -1.97
CA LYS A 93 7.10 -1.29 -2.73
C LYS A 93 7.09 -1.56 -4.23
N HIS A 94 8.18 -2.10 -4.78
CA HIS A 94 8.26 -2.44 -6.21
C HIS A 94 7.22 -3.48 -6.61
N ARG A 95 7.01 -4.51 -5.78
CA ARG A 95 5.97 -5.52 -6.02
C ARG A 95 4.58 -4.88 -6.05
N LEU A 96 4.26 -4.02 -5.09
CA LEU A 96 2.99 -3.31 -5.05
C LEU A 96 2.78 -2.47 -6.32
N PHE A 97 3.81 -1.71 -6.73
CA PHE A 97 3.72 -0.86 -7.92
C PHE A 97 3.50 -1.66 -9.20
N ARG A 98 4.13 -2.83 -9.31
CA ARG A 98 3.90 -3.76 -10.42
C ARG A 98 2.45 -4.25 -10.44
N VAL A 99 1.94 -4.71 -9.31
CA VAL A 99 0.54 -5.17 -9.18
C VAL A 99 -0.43 -4.05 -9.56
N LEU A 100 -0.24 -2.85 -9.03
CA LEU A 100 -1.07 -1.67 -9.35
C LEU A 100 -0.99 -1.24 -10.83
N SER A 101 0.09 -1.60 -11.53
CA SER A 101 0.24 -1.34 -12.96
C SER A 101 -0.30 -2.47 -13.84
N GLY A 102 -0.87 -3.53 -13.25
CA GLY A 102 -1.31 -4.74 -13.96
C GLY A 102 -0.17 -5.71 -14.32
N GLU A 103 1.07 -5.45 -13.91
CA GLU A 103 2.28 -6.19 -14.26
C GLU A 103 2.63 -7.28 -13.23
N GLY A 104 1.72 -8.23 -12.99
CA GLY A 104 1.94 -9.27 -11.98
C GLY A 104 0.81 -10.26 -11.77
N ARG A 105 -0.11 -10.34 -12.74
CA ARG A 105 -1.09 -11.43 -12.84
C ARG A 105 -0.56 -12.54 -13.74
#